data_AF-A0A544T8W8-F1
#
_entry.id   AF-A0A544T8W8-F1
#
_cell.length_a   1.000
_cell.length_b   1.000
_cell.length_c   1.000
_cell.angle_alpha   90.00
_cell.angle_beta   90.00
_cell.angle_gamma   90.00
#
_symmetry.space_group_name_H-M   'P 1'
#
loop_
_entity.id
_entity.type
_entity.pdbx_description
1 polymer ?
#
loop_
_entity_poly.entity_id
_entity_poly.type
_entity_poly.pdbx_seq_one_letter_code
_entity_poly.pdbx_strand_id
1 'polypeptide(L)'
;MKFSARLNTKGLTLIEILVSIILITIIITTFFSLFIQSARTSKTSEEVVDATYVAQSEMEQIYEISRNGDYNSGIDEIRKNLRYKQLTSTNPGEQKFTKTIDGLYIYLKLKKHTYPGMSYLVIEVFETENGTRPRAKMETILEWGS
;
A
#
# COMPACT_ATOMS: atom_id res chain seq x y z
N MET A 1 1.97 9.96 -82.02
CA MET A 1 1.15 8.92 -81.37
C MET A 1 1.27 9.10 -79.86
N LYS A 2 0.25 9.66 -79.19
CA LYS A 2 0.29 9.94 -77.73
C LYS A 2 -0.27 8.74 -76.97
N PHE A 3 0.56 8.06 -76.20
CA PHE A 3 0.12 7.02 -75.27
C PHE A 3 -0.35 7.70 -73.98
N SER A 4 -1.67 7.79 -73.75
CA SER A 4 -2.20 8.16 -72.44
C SER A 4 -2.35 6.89 -71.60
N ALA A 5 -1.40 6.62 -70.71
CA ALA A 5 -1.58 5.61 -69.67
C ALA A 5 -2.59 6.15 -68.65
N ARG A 6 -3.83 5.67 -68.69
CA ARG A 6 -4.80 5.91 -67.60
C ARG A 6 -4.36 5.07 -66.40
N LEU A 7 -3.67 5.68 -65.44
CA LEU A 7 -3.39 5.07 -64.15
C LEU A 7 -4.73 4.81 -63.44
N ASN A 8 -5.10 3.53 -63.31
CA ASN A 8 -6.32 3.11 -62.62
C ASN A 8 -6.11 3.26 -61.11
N THR A 9 -6.60 4.37 -60.53
CA THR A 9 -6.45 4.71 -59.11
C THR A 9 -7.41 3.96 -58.18
N LYS A 10 -8.34 3.15 -58.71
CA LYS A 10 -9.37 2.47 -57.92
C LYS A 10 -8.84 1.40 -56.95
N GLY A 11 -7.64 0.87 -57.16
CA GLY A 11 -6.98 -0.06 -56.24
C GLY A 11 -6.20 0.62 -55.10
N LEU A 12 -5.78 1.87 -55.29
CA LEU A 12 -5.03 2.66 -54.31
C LEU A 12 -5.88 3.07 -53.09
N THR A 13 -7.18 3.26 -53.26
CA THR A 13 -8.09 3.66 -52.16
C THR A 13 -8.36 2.52 -51.18
N LEU A 14 -8.37 1.26 -51.64
CA LEU A 14 -8.63 0.12 -50.77
C LEU A 14 -7.43 -0.19 -49.87
N ILE A 15 -6.21 -0.12 -50.42
CA ILE A 15 -4.98 -0.31 -49.65
C ILE A 15 -4.79 0.81 -48.61
N GLU A 16 -5.17 2.04 -48.94
CA GLU A 16 -5.09 3.19 -48.02
C GLU A 16 -6.06 3.04 -46.83
N ILE A 17 -7.28 2.54 -47.07
CA ILE A 17 -8.23 2.20 -46.00
C ILE A 17 -7.67 1.06 -45.14
N LEU A 18 -7.09 0.03 -45.75
CA LEU A 18 -6.47 -1.08 -45.02
C LEU A 18 -5.33 -0.59 -44.11
N VAL A 19 -4.44 0.24 -44.64
CA VAL A 19 -3.33 0.85 -43.88
C VAL A 19 -3.88 1.72 -42.75
N SER A 20 -4.94 2.49 -42.98
CA SER A 20 -5.58 3.31 -41.95
C SER A 20 -6.16 2.47 -40.82
N ILE A 21 -6.83 1.35 -41.12
CA ILE A 21 -7.37 0.42 -40.12
C ILE A 21 -6.22 -0.21 -39.32
N ILE A 22 -5.13 -0.60 -39.96
CA ILE A 22 -3.93 -1.15 -39.30
C ILE A 22 -3.35 -0.11 -38.33
N LEU A 23 -3.17 1.13 -38.78
CA LEU A 23 -2.66 2.22 -37.95
C LEU A 23 -3.58 2.50 -36.76
N ILE A 24 -4.90 2.57 -36.98
CA ILE A 24 -5.87 2.74 -35.90
C ILE A 24 -5.80 1.58 -34.90
N THR A 25 -5.64 0.34 -35.37
CA THR A 25 -5.53 -0.84 -34.49
C THR A 25 -4.26 -0.77 -33.63
N ILE A 26 -3.13 -0.38 -34.22
CA ILE A 26 -1.88 -0.17 -33.47
C ILE A 26 -2.09 0.90 -32.41
N ILE A 27 -2.69 2.03 -32.76
CA ILE A 27 -2.96 3.13 -31.83
C ILE A 27 -3.87 2.63 -30.68
N ILE A 28 -5.00 2.01 -31.00
CA ILE A 28 -5.96 1.53 -30.00
C ILE A 28 -5.32 0.51 -29.04
N THR A 29 -4.56 -0.46 -29.56
CA THR A 29 -3.90 -1.47 -28.72
C THR A 29 -2.88 -0.87 -27.75
N THR A 30 -2.17 0.18 -28.15
CA THR A 30 -1.27 0.90 -27.23
C THR A 30 -2.05 1.55 -26.07
N PHE A 31 -3.18 2.20 -26.35
CA PHE A 31 -4.00 2.85 -25.33
C PHE A 31 -4.73 1.85 -24.41
N PHE A 32 -5.10 0.66 -24.89
CA PHE A 32 -5.68 -0.39 -24.05
C PHE A 32 -4.78 -0.75 -22.86
N SER A 33 -3.48 -0.85 -23.08
CA SER A 33 -2.52 -1.13 -22.00
C SER A 33 -2.48 -0.03 -20.94
N LEU A 34 -2.67 1.23 -21.35
CA LEU A 34 -2.68 2.39 -20.46
C LEU A 34 -3.94 2.40 -19.58
N PHE A 35 -5.10 2.03 -20.14
CA PHE A 35 -6.33 1.95 -19.35
C PHE A 35 -6.26 0.84 -18.28
N ILE A 36 -5.73 -0.33 -18.63
CA ILE A 36 -5.55 -1.43 -17.66
C ILE A 36 -4.58 -1.01 -16.55
N GLN A 37 -3.47 -0.37 -16.91
CA GLN A 37 -2.50 0.12 -15.93
C GLN A 37 -3.11 1.21 -15.03
N SER A 38 -3.85 2.16 -15.60
CA SER A 38 -4.54 3.22 -14.85
C SER A 38 -5.52 2.66 -13.83
N ALA A 39 -6.32 1.65 -14.21
CA ALA A 39 -7.26 0.99 -13.29
C ALA A 39 -6.52 0.30 -12.13
N ARG A 40 -5.41 -0.41 -12.42
CA ARG A 40 -4.58 -1.05 -11.39
C ARG A 40 -3.93 -0.03 -10.46
N THR A 41 -3.34 1.03 -11.00
CA THR A 41 -2.73 2.11 -10.22
C THR A 41 -3.74 2.80 -9.33
N SER A 42 -4.96 3.04 -9.84
CA SER A 42 -6.03 3.64 -9.04
C SER A 42 -6.40 2.76 -7.85
N LYS A 43 -6.63 1.46 -8.08
CA LYS A 43 -6.91 0.50 -7.00
C LYS A 43 -5.77 0.41 -5.97
N THR A 44 -4.53 0.30 -6.44
CA THR A 44 -3.37 0.27 -5.53
C THR A 44 -3.22 1.57 -4.74
N SER A 45 -3.57 2.71 -5.33
CA SER A 45 -3.53 4.01 -4.62
C SER A 45 -4.58 4.06 -3.50
N GLU A 46 -5.80 3.58 -3.78
CA GLU A 46 -6.86 3.43 -2.77
C GLU A 46 -6.43 2.52 -1.62
N GLU A 47 -5.92 1.32 -1.93
CA GLU A 47 -5.39 0.36 -0.93
C GLU A 47 -4.28 0.96 -0.05
N VAL A 48 -3.39 1.78 -0.62
CA VAL A 48 -2.32 2.45 0.13
C VAL A 48 -2.87 3.55 1.03
N VAL A 49 -3.84 4.34 0.55
CA VAL A 49 -4.48 5.40 1.35
C VAL A 49 -5.21 4.77 2.55
N ASP A 50 -5.99 3.72 2.33
CA ASP A 50 -6.73 3.02 3.38
C ASP A 50 -5.78 2.41 4.42
N ALA A 51 -4.73 1.70 3.97
CA ALA A 51 -3.72 1.15 4.86
C ALA A 51 -2.98 2.23 5.66
N THR A 52 -2.74 3.40 5.06
CA THR A 52 -2.10 4.54 5.72
C THR A 52 -3.01 5.13 6.79
N TYR A 53 -4.30 5.28 6.49
CA TYR A 53 -5.29 5.75 7.46
C TYR A 53 -5.38 4.81 8.67
N VAL A 54 -5.40 3.50 8.43
CA VAL A 54 -5.39 2.49 9.51
C VAL A 54 -4.09 2.58 10.32
N ALA A 55 -2.93 2.68 9.67
CA ALA A 55 -1.65 2.83 10.37
C ALA A 55 -1.62 4.07 11.25
N GLN A 56 -2.13 5.20 10.75
CA GLN A 56 -2.18 6.46 11.48
C GLN A 56 -3.12 6.37 12.69
N SER A 57 -4.33 5.85 12.50
CA SER A 57 -5.30 5.68 13.60
C SER A 57 -4.73 4.80 14.71
N GLU A 58 -4.10 3.68 14.38
CA GLU A 58 -3.50 2.81 15.40
C GLU A 58 -2.29 3.50 16.08
N MET A 59 -1.52 4.31 15.34
CA MET A 59 -0.42 5.10 15.92
C MET A 59 -0.91 6.11 16.93
N GLU A 60 -1.98 6.84 16.61
CA GLU A 60 -2.60 7.82 17.49
C GLU A 60 -3.17 7.17 18.76
N GLN A 61 -3.84 6.01 18.63
CA GLN A 61 -4.34 5.27 19.77
C GLN A 61 -3.22 4.83 20.72
N ILE A 62 -2.11 4.32 20.19
CA ILE A 62 -0.97 3.88 21.01
C ILE A 62 -0.24 5.09 21.61
N TYR A 63 -0.16 6.20 20.90
CA TYR A 63 0.41 7.44 21.42
C TYR A 63 -0.40 7.98 22.61
N GLU A 64 -1.74 7.97 22.53
CA GLU A 64 -2.60 8.35 23.64
C GLU A 64 -2.43 7.40 24.84
N ILE A 65 -2.32 6.10 24.59
CA ILE A 65 -2.01 5.12 25.66
C ILE A 65 -0.67 5.45 26.31
N SER A 66 0.36 5.78 25.53
CA SER A 66 1.69 6.07 26.09
C SER A 66 1.68 7.31 26.97
N ARG A 67 0.89 8.33 26.64
CA ARG A 67 0.78 9.54 27.45
C ARG A 67 0.05 9.34 28.78
N ASN A 68 -0.85 8.37 28.85
CA ASN A 68 -1.76 8.18 29.99
C ASN A 68 -1.30 7.13 31.01
N GLY A 69 -0.22 6.39 30.74
CA GLY A 69 0.28 5.37 31.65
C GLY A 69 1.72 4.94 31.41
N ASP A 70 2.27 4.21 32.39
CA ASP A 70 3.60 3.61 32.29
C ASP A 70 3.66 2.49 31.24
N TYR A 71 4.87 2.12 30.84
CA TYR A 71 5.11 1.09 29.83
C TYR A 71 4.31 -0.20 30.07
N ASN A 72 4.30 -0.73 31.30
CA ASN A 72 3.62 -2.00 31.57
C ASN A 72 2.10 -1.86 31.48
N SER A 73 1.56 -0.77 32.02
CA SER A 73 0.13 -0.45 31.91
C SER A 73 -0.30 -0.28 30.46
N GLY A 74 0.52 0.42 29.66
CA GLY A 74 0.25 0.66 28.24
C GLY A 74 0.33 -0.60 27.39
N ILE A 75 1.28 -1.50 27.68
CA ILE A 75 1.31 -2.83 27.05
C ILE A 75 0.02 -3.61 27.37
N ASP A 76 -0.48 -3.51 28.59
CA ASP A 76 -1.73 -4.16 28.99
C ASP A 76 -2.95 -3.56 28.28
N GLU A 77 -3.00 -2.24 28.10
CA GLU A 77 -4.01 -1.55 27.31
C GLU A 77 -4.01 -1.99 25.84
N ILE A 78 -2.83 -2.10 25.23
CA ILE A 78 -2.68 -2.57 23.84
C ILE A 78 -3.27 -3.98 23.69
N ARG A 79 -3.01 -4.89 24.65
CA ARG A 79 -3.54 -6.26 24.61
C ARG A 79 -5.05 -6.32 24.87
N LYS A 80 -5.54 -5.59 25.89
CA LYS A 80 -6.91 -5.73 26.40
C LYS A 80 -7.89 -4.82 25.65
N ASN A 81 -7.58 -3.53 25.57
CA ASN A 81 -8.46 -2.51 25.00
C ASN A 81 -8.36 -2.49 23.48
N LEU A 82 -7.14 -2.44 22.94
CA LEU A 82 -6.93 -2.44 21.49
C LEU A 82 -7.01 -3.84 20.85
N ARG A 83 -7.14 -4.89 21.67
CA ARG A 83 -7.32 -6.30 21.28
C ARG A 83 -6.17 -6.87 20.42
N TYR A 84 -4.96 -6.39 20.64
CA TYR A 84 -3.78 -6.94 19.99
C TYR A 84 -3.40 -8.30 20.58
N LYS A 85 -3.06 -9.25 19.70
CA LYS A 85 -2.46 -10.52 20.08
C LYS A 85 -0.95 -10.38 20.14
N GLN A 86 -0.33 -10.77 21.24
CA GLN A 86 1.12 -10.76 21.34
C GLN A 86 1.74 -11.91 20.54
N LEU A 87 2.83 -11.62 19.84
CA LEU A 87 3.66 -12.57 19.11
C LEU A 87 4.95 -12.84 19.88
N THR A 88 5.49 -14.05 19.72
CA THR A 88 6.80 -14.39 20.26
C THR A 88 7.88 -13.56 19.55
N SER A 89 8.67 -12.82 20.31
CA SER A 89 9.83 -12.09 19.78
C SER A 89 11.10 -12.88 20.03
N THR A 90 11.92 -13.04 19.00
CA THR A 90 13.26 -13.65 19.10
C THR A 90 14.30 -12.67 19.64
N ASN A 91 13.98 -11.37 19.67
CA ASN A 91 14.90 -10.31 20.09
C ASN A 91 14.62 -9.90 21.54
N PRO A 92 15.61 -9.98 22.44
CA PRO A 92 15.47 -9.49 23.82
C PRO A 92 15.10 -7.99 23.83
N GLY A 93 14.04 -7.63 24.55
CA GLY A 93 13.61 -6.23 24.69
C GLY A 93 12.75 -5.67 23.54
N GLU A 94 12.34 -6.51 22.60
CA GLU A 94 11.35 -6.18 21.57
C GLU A 94 10.03 -6.92 21.86
N GLN A 95 8.91 -6.19 21.91
CA GLN A 95 7.56 -6.74 21.98
C GLN A 95 6.93 -6.64 20.59
N LYS A 96 6.32 -7.73 20.12
CA LYS A 96 5.60 -7.77 18.85
C LYS A 96 4.15 -8.12 19.07
N PHE A 97 3.27 -7.47 18.35
CA PHE A 97 1.84 -7.72 18.41
C PHE A 97 1.22 -7.70 17.03
N THR A 98 0.05 -8.33 16.90
CA THR A 98 -0.73 -8.33 15.68
C THR A 98 -2.22 -8.18 15.94
N LYS A 99 -2.90 -7.58 14.98
CA LYS A 99 -4.34 -7.37 14.95
C LYS A 99 -4.80 -7.41 13.49
N THR A 100 -6.06 -7.74 13.28
CA THR A 100 -6.67 -7.70 11.94
C THR A 100 -7.87 -6.75 11.99
N ILE A 101 -7.93 -5.82 11.05
CA ILE A 101 -9.03 -4.85 10.90
C ILE A 101 -9.40 -4.82 9.42
N ASP A 102 -10.67 -5.06 9.10
CA ASP A 102 -11.22 -4.98 7.73
C ASP A 102 -10.41 -5.75 6.67
N GLY A 103 -9.87 -6.91 7.04
CA GLY A 103 -9.05 -7.75 6.17
C GLY A 103 -7.58 -7.32 6.06
N LEU A 104 -7.19 -6.19 6.66
CA LEU A 104 -5.81 -5.76 6.78
C LEU A 104 -5.16 -6.35 8.04
N TYR A 105 -3.90 -6.75 7.90
CA TYR A 105 -3.08 -7.33 8.95
C TYR A 105 -2.11 -6.30 9.48
N ILE A 106 -2.23 -5.97 10.75
CA ILE A 106 -1.45 -4.94 11.41
C ILE A 106 -0.41 -5.63 12.29
N TYR A 107 0.84 -5.20 12.18
CA TYR A 107 1.93 -5.61 13.05
C TYR A 107 2.49 -4.40 13.79
N LEU A 108 2.49 -4.50 15.10
CA LEU A 108 2.99 -3.49 16.02
C LEU A 108 4.29 -4.03 16.64
N LYS A 109 5.37 -3.26 16.53
CA LYS A 109 6.65 -3.58 17.16
C LYS A 109 7.01 -2.45 18.14
N LEU A 110 7.28 -2.82 19.38
CA LEU A 110 7.78 -1.93 20.41
C LEU A 110 9.18 -2.36 20.82
N LYS A 111 10.14 -1.44 20.73
CA LYS A 111 11.52 -1.67 21.14
C LYS A 111 11.94 -0.59 22.13
N LYS A 112 12.59 -0.98 23.22
CA LYS A 112 13.11 -0.04 24.22
C LYS A 112 14.08 0.98 23.58
N HIS A 113 13.91 2.27 23.91
CA HIS A 113 14.84 3.33 23.51
C HIS A 113 16.06 3.37 24.45
N THR A 114 17.13 4.06 24.04
CA THR A 114 18.30 4.32 24.89
C THR A 114 17.95 5.15 26.13
N TYR A 115 16.95 6.02 26.00
CA TYR A 115 16.46 6.86 27.10
C TYR A 115 15.40 6.10 27.92
N PRO A 116 15.48 6.13 29.27
CA PRO A 116 14.47 5.54 30.14
C PRO A 116 13.09 6.13 29.85
N GLY A 117 12.04 5.30 29.96
CA GLY A 117 10.66 5.76 29.72
C GLY A 117 10.32 6.02 28.26
N MET A 118 11.20 5.70 27.30
CA MET A 118 10.93 5.86 25.87
C MET A 118 10.99 4.53 25.11
N SER A 119 10.23 4.43 24.02
CA SER A 119 10.21 3.25 23.14
C SER A 119 10.04 3.63 21.67
N TYR A 120 10.73 2.93 20.78
CA TYR A 120 10.45 2.97 19.36
C TYR A 120 9.19 2.17 19.07
N LEU A 121 8.21 2.81 18.43
CA LEU A 121 7.01 2.19 17.91
C LEU A 121 7.10 2.09 16.39
N VAL A 122 6.82 0.91 15.86
CA VAL A 122 6.66 0.66 14.43
C VAL A 122 5.33 -0.01 14.19
N ILE A 123 4.52 0.54 13.29
CA ILE A 123 3.28 -0.07 12.80
C ILE A 123 3.45 -0.38 11.32
N GLU A 124 3.17 -1.62 10.95
CA GLU A 124 3.19 -2.10 9.57
C GLU A 124 1.83 -2.70 9.25
N VAL A 125 1.24 -2.27 8.13
CA VAL A 125 -0.07 -2.74 7.66
C VAL A 125 0.11 -3.52 6.37
N PHE A 126 -0.41 -4.74 6.32
CA PHE A 126 -0.31 -5.67 5.20
C PHE A 126 -1.69 -6.08 4.72
N GLU A 127 -1.79 -6.40 3.43
CA GLU A 127 -3.00 -6.94 2.82
C GLU A 127 -3.16 -8.45 3.08
N THR A 128 -2.05 -9.16 3.30
CA THR A 128 -2.03 -10.61 3.53
C THR A 128 -1.34 -10.94 4.84
N GLU A 129 -1.81 -12.00 5.50
CA GLU A 129 -1.17 -12.54 6.68
C GLU A 129 0.28 -12.94 6.36
N ASN A 130 1.23 -12.52 7.20
CA ASN A 130 2.66 -12.76 6.99
C ASN A 130 3.21 -12.22 5.66
N GLY A 131 2.60 -11.16 5.13
CA GLY A 131 3.11 -10.45 3.96
C GLY A 131 4.56 -9.98 4.16
N THR A 132 5.31 -9.89 3.07
CA THR A 132 6.71 -9.43 3.10
C THR A 132 6.85 -7.94 2.80
N ARG A 133 5.79 -7.32 2.27
CA ARG A 133 5.75 -5.91 1.88
C ARG A 133 4.54 -5.22 2.50
N PRO A 134 4.73 -4.31 3.46
CA PRO A 134 3.62 -3.55 4.00
C PRO A 134 3.10 -2.57 2.95
N ARG A 135 1.77 -2.35 2.96
CA ARG A 135 1.11 -1.30 2.19
C ARG A 135 1.35 0.07 2.81
N ALA A 136 1.44 0.12 4.14
CA ALA A 136 1.78 1.31 4.90
C ALA A 136 2.68 0.96 6.09
N LYS A 137 3.59 1.87 6.42
CA LYS A 137 4.49 1.76 7.56
C LYS A 137 4.64 3.13 8.23
N MET A 138 4.45 3.17 9.54
CA MET A 138 4.67 4.39 10.34
C MET A 138 5.57 4.07 11.53
N GLU A 139 6.44 5.01 11.86
CA GLU A 139 7.42 4.87 12.93
C GLU A 139 7.44 6.14 13.77
N THR A 140 7.53 5.98 15.10
CA THR A 140 7.68 7.10 16.02
C THR A 140 8.40 6.67 17.30
N ILE A 141 8.73 7.65 18.14
CA ILE A 141 9.21 7.43 19.51
C ILE A 141 8.07 7.79 20.46
N LEU A 142 7.72 6.86 21.32
CA LEU A 142 6.79 7.08 22.42
C LEU A 142 7.56 7.48 23.67
N GLU A 143 7.01 8.44 24.38
CA GLU A 143 7.34 8.73 25.77
C GLU A 143 6.18 8.20 26.62
N TRP A 144 6.51 7.38 27.62
CA TRP A 144 5.55 6.77 28.53
C TRP A 144 5.33 7.67 29.75
N GLY A 145 4.07 7.80 30.18
CA GLY A 145 3.72 8.49 31.41
C GLY A 145 4.43 7.84 32.61
N SER A 146 4.94 8.67 33.51
CA SER A 146 5.63 8.24 34.73
C SER A 146 4.67 7.73 35.80
#